data_AF-A0A9P8JHA1-F1
#
_entry.id   AF-A0A9P8JHA1-F1
#
_cell.length_a   1.000
_cell.length_b   1.000
_cell.length_c   1.000
_cell.angle_alpha   90.00
_cell.angle_beta   90.00
_cell.angle_gamma   90.00
#
_symmetry.space_group_name_H-M   'P 1'
#
loop_
_entity.id
_entity.type
_entity.pdbx_description
1 polymer ?
#
loop_
_entity_poly.entity_id
_entity_poly.type
_entity_poly.pdbx_seq_one_letter_code
_entity_poly.pdbx_strand_id
1 'polypeptide(L)'
;MQLALSVIFFFLGFGLATIVALRPQKARKDLDNFTSQLRHVTNGLKGKGSHPGDMEQSETAEEIIKRGADNLLTKEQLEEKYDMNAWQRLVYEEFKTTILAKGSGLKTFPCVYATMGYRAGDHRYVFLESDNPSEPRNVRIIAPALRAYLQVSKSLGPNTSLVIMGAPTEGSLKSVEEYNNEFFDMLRGLR
;
A
#
# COMPACT_ATOMS: atom_id res chain seq x y z
N MET A 1 34.11 -22.26 37.70
CA MET A 1 32.88 -21.68 37.11
C MET A 1 33.14 -20.70 35.96
N GLN A 2 34.25 -19.97 35.95
CA GLN A 2 34.57 -18.97 34.91
C GLN A 2 34.84 -19.57 33.51
N LEU A 3 35.42 -20.77 33.44
CA LEU A 3 35.68 -21.48 32.18
C LEU A 3 34.42 -21.95 31.44
N ALA A 4 33.34 -22.28 32.17
CA ALA A 4 32.09 -22.72 31.56
C ALA A 4 31.35 -21.57 30.85
N LEU A 5 31.43 -20.36 31.40
CA LEU A 5 30.86 -19.15 30.77
C LEU A 5 31.58 -18.79 29.47
N SER A 6 32.91 -18.85 29.44
CA SER A 6 33.69 -18.51 28.24
C SER A 6 33.42 -19.46 27.07
N VAL A 7 33.19 -20.75 27.34
CA VAL A 7 32.87 -21.75 26.32
C VAL A 7 31.47 -21.52 25.75
N ILE A 8 30.49 -21.15 26.58
CA ILE A 8 29.13 -20.83 26.14
C ILE A 8 29.10 -19.60 25.22
N PHE A 9 29.84 -18.54 25.55
CA PHE A 9 29.95 -17.36 24.69
C PHE A 9 30.64 -17.67 23.36
N PHE A 10 31.63 -18.55 23.35
CA PHE A 10 32.32 -18.95 22.13
C PHE A 10 31.39 -19.71 21.17
N PHE A 11 30.58 -20.65 21.67
CA PHE A 11 29.61 -21.38 20.84
C PHE A 11 28.41 -20.53 20.40
N LEU A 12 27.94 -19.59 21.23
CA LEU A 12 26.92 -18.61 20.83
C LEU A 12 27.43 -17.67 19.72
N GLY A 13 28.66 -17.18 19.85
CA GLY A 13 29.28 -16.30 18.85
C GLY A 13 29.53 -17.00 17.51
N PHE A 14 30.02 -18.24 17.54
CA PHE A 14 30.29 -19.01 16.32
C PHE A 14 29.01 -19.53 15.64
N GLY A 15 27.97 -19.86 16.44
CA GLY A 15 26.64 -20.21 15.93
C GLY A 15 25.94 -19.04 15.23
N LEU A 16 26.03 -17.83 15.77
CA LEU A 16 25.51 -16.63 15.11
C LEU A 16 26.27 -16.30 13.82
N ALA A 17 27.59 -16.41 13.82
CA ALA A 17 28.41 -16.14 12.63
C ALA A 17 28.13 -17.12 11.47
N THR A 18 27.91 -18.40 11.77
CA THR A 18 27.57 -19.43 10.76
C THR A 18 26.15 -19.28 10.22
N ILE A 19 25.18 -18.90 11.05
CA ILE A 19 23.80 -18.62 10.59
C ILE A 19 23.76 -17.38 9.68
N VAL A 20 24.53 -16.33 9.99
CA VAL A 20 24.62 -15.11 9.17
C VAL A 20 25.31 -15.39 7.82
N ALA A 21 26.35 -16.23 7.80
CA ALA A 21 27.04 -16.62 6.57
C ALA A 21 26.19 -17.51 5.64
N LEU A 22 25.28 -18.32 6.18
CA LEU A 22 24.42 -19.24 5.40
C LEU A 22 23.09 -18.61 4.93
N ARG A 23 22.63 -17.51 5.54
CA ARG A 23 21.37 -16.83 5.19
C ARG A 23 21.47 -15.31 5.18
N PRO A 24 22.27 -14.72 4.26
CA PRO A 24 22.57 -13.28 4.24
C PRO A 24 21.33 -12.38 4.04
N GLN A 25 20.29 -12.86 3.34
CA GLN A 25 19.07 -12.08 3.13
C GLN A 25 18.19 -11.95 4.38
N LYS A 26 18.15 -12.98 5.25
CA LYS A 26 17.30 -12.96 6.44
C LYS A 26 17.91 -12.08 7.54
N ALA A 27 19.23 -12.12 7.71
CA ALA A 27 19.96 -11.27 8.65
C ALA A 27 19.85 -9.77 8.31
N ARG A 28 19.84 -9.40 7.02
CA ARG A 28 19.59 -8.01 6.59
C ARG A 28 18.17 -7.56 6.96
N LYS A 29 17.17 -8.39 6.69
CA LYS A 29 15.77 -8.10 7.01
C LYS A 29 15.53 -7.91 8.52
N ASP A 30 16.20 -8.71 9.36
CA ASP A 30 16.09 -8.60 10.82
C ASP A 30 16.82 -7.35 11.37
N LEU A 31 17.94 -6.94 10.77
CA LEU A 31 18.65 -5.71 11.13
C LEU A 31 17.88 -4.45 10.72
N ASP A 32 17.23 -4.47 9.55
CA ASP A 32 16.37 -3.38 9.08
C ASP A 32 15.11 -3.23 9.96
N ASN A 33 14.55 -4.35 10.44
CA ASN A 33 13.46 -4.32 11.42
C ASN A 33 13.90 -3.73 12.77
N PHE A 34 15.10 -4.06 13.24
CA PHE A 34 15.61 -3.51 14.52
C PHE A 34 15.92 -2.01 14.43
N THR A 35 16.51 -1.57 13.32
CA THR A 35 16.87 -0.15 13.12
C THR A 35 15.63 0.73 12.91
N SER A 36 14.56 0.22 12.30
CA SER A 36 13.29 0.96 12.17
C SER A 36 12.60 1.17 13.52
N GLN A 37 12.64 0.19 14.43
CA GLN A 37 12.09 0.36 15.79
C GLN A 37 12.85 1.42 16.60
N LEU A 38 14.18 1.49 16.49
CA LEU A 38 14.97 2.51 17.18
C LEU A 38 14.68 3.93 16.70
N ARG A 39 14.28 4.10 15.43
CA ARG A 39 13.94 5.40 14.84
C ARG A 39 12.60 5.95 15.34
N HIS A 40 11.68 5.08 15.75
CA HIS A 40 10.39 5.50 16.33
C HIS A 40 10.52 6.03 17.77
N VAL A 41 11.52 5.57 18.52
CA VAL A 41 11.70 6.01 19.92
C VAL A 41 12.35 7.41 20.02
N THR A 42 13.17 7.80 19.04
CA THR A 42 13.90 9.08 19.10
C THR A 42 13.10 10.29 18.61
N ASN A 43 12.04 10.08 17.83
CA ASN A 43 11.19 11.17 17.33
C ASN A 43 10.09 11.60 18.31
N GLY A 44 9.87 10.88 19.42
CA GLY A 44 8.84 11.16 20.42
C GLY A 44 9.16 12.31 21.41
N LEU A 45 10.28 13.02 21.25
CA LEU A 45 10.80 13.97 22.24
C LEU A 45 10.85 15.44 21.80
N LYS A 46 10.20 15.83 20.69
CA LYS A 46 10.27 17.22 20.21
C LYS A 46 8.91 17.83 19.86
N GLY A 47 8.45 18.72 20.74
CA GLY A 47 7.59 19.87 20.36
C GLY A 47 6.25 19.95 21.07
N LYS A 48 6.23 20.56 22.27
CA LYS A 48 5.03 21.01 22.98
C LYS A 48 4.83 22.50 22.67
N GLY A 49 3.74 22.85 22.00
CA GLY A 49 3.29 24.22 21.77
C GLY A 49 1.77 24.21 21.64
N SER A 50 1.07 24.67 22.68
CA SER A 50 -0.38 24.59 22.84
C SER A 50 -1.05 25.93 22.51
N HIS A 51 -2.02 25.93 21.59
CA HIS A 51 -3.07 26.94 21.50
C HIS A 51 -4.44 26.25 21.74
N PRO A 52 -5.32 26.80 22.58
CA PRO A 52 -6.63 26.21 22.86
C PRO A 52 -7.70 26.87 21.99
N GLY A 53 -8.28 26.10 21.08
CA GLY A 53 -9.40 26.52 20.24
C GLY A 53 -9.59 25.51 19.12
N ASP A 54 -10.75 24.88 19.11
CA ASP A 54 -11.19 23.83 18.18
C ASP A 54 -10.68 22.42 18.48
N MET A 55 -11.47 21.71 19.28
CA MET A 55 -11.32 20.29 19.55
C MET A 55 -11.82 19.48 18.33
N GLU A 56 -11.20 19.67 17.18
CA GLU A 56 -11.13 18.60 16.18
C GLU A 56 -10.28 17.49 16.80
N GLN A 57 -10.87 16.31 16.99
CA GLN A 57 -10.11 15.12 17.37
C GLN A 57 -9.07 14.88 16.28
N SER A 58 -7.84 15.32 16.54
CA SER A 58 -6.71 15.07 15.66
C SER A 58 -6.48 13.56 15.65
N GLU A 59 -6.97 12.90 14.61
CA GLU A 59 -6.66 11.49 14.36
C GLU A 59 -5.13 11.31 14.38
N THR A 60 -4.68 10.33 15.14
CA THR A 60 -3.25 9.99 15.22
C THR A 60 -2.76 9.45 13.87
N ALA A 61 -1.46 9.56 13.60
CA ALA A 61 -0.89 9.03 12.37
C ALA A 61 -1.13 7.52 12.23
N GLU A 62 -1.10 6.80 13.36
CA GLU A 62 -1.37 5.38 13.47
C GLU A 62 -2.81 5.02 13.08
N GLU A 63 -3.80 5.81 13.53
CA GLU A 63 -5.21 5.62 13.17
C GLU A 63 -5.45 5.86 11.68
N ILE A 64 -4.83 6.90 11.11
CA ILE A 64 -4.92 7.20 9.68
C ILE A 64 -4.34 6.05 8.85
N ILE A 65 -3.18 5.52 9.24
CA ILE A 65 -2.54 4.39 8.56
C ILE A 65 -3.40 3.14 8.69
N LYS A 66 -3.95 2.87 9.88
CA LYS A 66 -4.82 1.71 10.11
C LYS A 66 -6.08 1.77 9.24
N ARG A 67 -6.79 2.90 9.22
CA ARG A 67 -7.93 3.12 8.31
C ARG A 67 -7.54 2.92 6.85
N GLY A 68 -6.37 3.40 6.47
CA GLY A 68 -5.82 3.19 5.13
C GLY A 68 -5.63 1.71 4.82
N ALA A 69 -5.04 0.96 5.75
CA ALA A 69 -4.81 -0.48 5.61
C ALA A 69 -6.13 -1.27 5.52
N ASP A 70 -7.15 -0.91 6.30
CA ASP A 70 -8.47 -1.54 6.27
C ASP A 70 -9.17 -1.39 4.91
N ASN A 71 -8.83 -0.32 4.16
CA ASN A 71 -9.35 -0.03 2.83
C ASN A 71 -8.47 -0.55 1.68
N LEU A 72 -7.27 -1.08 1.96
CA LEU A 72 -6.39 -1.67 0.96
C LEU A 72 -6.61 -3.17 0.86
N LEU A 73 -7.14 -3.60 -0.29
CA LEU A 73 -7.46 -5.01 -0.53
C LEU A 73 -6.40 -5.67 -1.42
N THR A 74 -6.10 -6.95 -1.15
CA THR A 74 -5.52 -7.84 -2.17
C THR A 74 -6.61 -8.29 -3.15
N LYS A 75 -6.21 -8.94 -4.25
CA LYS A 75 -7.20 -9.52 -5.19
C LYS A 75 -8.06 -10.59 -4.52
N GLU A 76 -7.49 -11.41 -3.64
CA GLU A 76 -8.21 -12.45 -2.90
C GLU A 76 -9.23 -11.84 -1.94
N GLN A 77 -8.83 -10.81 -1.17
CA GLN A 77 -9.74 -10.11 -0.25
C GLN A 77 -10.87 -9.40 -1.00
N LEU A 78 -10.59 -8.82 -2.16
CA LEU A 78 -11.59 -8.20 -3.02
C LEU A 78 -12.58 -9.25 -3.56
N GLU A 79 -12.07 -10.37 -4.04
CA GLU A 79 -12.83 -11.52 -4.55
C GLU A 79 -13.74 -12.15 -3.49
N GLU A 80 -13.29 -12.18 -2.24
CA GLU A 80 -14.06 -12.66 -1.11
C GLU A 80 -15.11 -11.63 -0.63
N LYS A 81 -14.75 -10.34 -0.61
CA LYS A 81 -15.60 -9.27 -0.06
C LYS A 81 -16.75 -8.87 -0.98
N TYR A 82 -16.55 -8.90 -2.29
CA TYR A 82 -17.52 -8.40 -3.27
C TYR A 82 -17.94 -9.50 -4.24
N ASP A 83 -19.23 -9.82 -4.27
CA ASP A 83 -19.80 -10.75 -5.25
C ASP A 83 -19.88 -10.14 -6.66
N MET A 84 -20.23 -10.96 -7.65
CA MET A 84 -20.28 -10.56 -9.07
C MET A 84 -21.34 -9.52 -9.42
N ASN A 85 -22.26 -9.18 -8.52
CA ASN A 85 -23.26 -8.12 -8.71
C ASN A 85 -22.80 -6.78 -8.12
N ALA A 86 -21.78 -6.78 -7.25
CA ALA A 86 -21.22 -5.55 -6.70
C ALA A 86 -20.42 -4.79 -7.76
N TRP A 87 -20.62 -3.47 -7.84
CA TRP A 87 -19.92 -2.63 -8.83
C TRP A 87 -18.39 -2.70 -8.69
N GLN A 88 -17.89 -2.86 -7.46
CA GLN A 88 -16.47 -3.01 -7.16
C GLN A 88 -15.89 -4.22 -7.87
N ARG A 89 -16.63 -5.34 -7.84
CA ARG A 89 -16.26 -6.59 -8.49
C ARG A 89 -16.28 -6.45 -10.00
N LEU A 90 -17.30 -5.77 -10.55
CA LEU A 90 -17.44 -5.54 -11.99
C LEU A 90 -16.28 -4.71 -12.56
N VAL A 91 -15.96 -3.56 -11.95
CA VAL A 91 -14.83 -2.71 -12.38
C VAL A 91 -13.49 -3.45 -12.23
N TYR A 92 -13.33 -4.24 -11.16
CA TYR A 92 -12.14 -5.07 -10.99
C TYR A 92 -11.99 -6.13 -12.09
N GLU A 93 -13.06 -6.83 -12.46
CA GLU A 93 -13.01 -7.84 -13.52
C GLU A 93 -12.78 -7.22 -14.90
N GLU A 94 -13.30 -6.02 -15.17
CA GLU A 94 -12.97 -5.25 -16.37
C GLU A 94 -11.48 -4.87 -16.41
N PHE A 95 -10.95 -4.32 -15.31
CA PHE A 95 -9.53 -4.02 -15.17
C PHE A 95 -8.67 -5.26 -15.40
N LYS A 96 -8.98 -6.37 -14.72
CA LYS A 96 -8.30 -7.66 -14.84
C LYS A 96 -8.31 -8.18 -16.26
N THR A 97 -9.46 -8.15 -16.93
CA THR A 97 -9.60 -8.60 -18.32
C THR A 97 -8.76 -7.73 -19.25
N THR A 98 -8.76 -6.41 -19.04
CA THR A 98 -7.98 -5.43 -19.82
C THR A 98 -6.49 -5.65 -19.72
N ILE A 99 -5.95 -5.82 -18.50
CA ILE A 99 -4.50 -5.99 -18.29
C ILE A 99 -4.01 -7.41 -18.60
N LEU A 100 -4.90 -8.40 -18.67
CA LEU A 100 -4.57 -9.78 -19.04
C LEU A 100 -4.83 -10.10 -20.51
N ALA A 101 -5.47 -9.19 -21.26
CA ALA A 101 -5.75 -9.35 -22.67
C ALA A 101 -4.49 -9.74 -23.45
N LYS A 102 -4.48 -10.93 -24.05
CA LYS A 102 -3.40 -11.40 -24.93
C LYS A 102 -3.87 -11.32 -26.38
N GLY A 103 -2.99 -10.83 -27.24
CA GLY A 103 -3.28 -10.59 -28.65
C GLY A 103 -3.58 -11.86 -29.44
N SER A 104 -4.87 -12.10 -29.67
CA SER A 104 -5.43 -12.65 -30.91
C SER A 104 -6.86 -12.14 -31.05
N GLY A 105 -7.01 -10.83 -31.35
CA GLY A 105 -8.30 -10.18 -31.58
C GLY A 105 -8.54 -8.86 -30.83
N LEU A 106 -7.76 -8.58 -29.77
CA LEU A 106 -7.82 -7.33 -29.02
C LEU A 106 -6.62 -6.43 -29.39
N LYS A 107 -6.90 -5.21 -29.88
CA LYS A 107 -5.90 -4.17 -30.22
C LYS A 107 -5.30 -3.49 -28.97
N THR A 108 -5.42 -4.09 -27.80
CA THR A 108 -4.90 -3.55 -26.55
C THR A 108 -3.54 -4.17 -26.26
N PHE A 109 -2.51 -3.34 -26.21
CA PHE A 109 -1.21 -3.72 -25.68
C PHE A 109 -1.26 -3.54 -24.16
N PRO A 110 -1.44 -4.61 -23.37
CA PRO A 110 -1.49 -4.46 -21.92
C PRO A 110 -0.14 -3.95 -21.41
N CYS A 111 -0.18 -3.07 -20.41
CA CYS A 111 1.03 -2.63 -19.72
C CYS A 111 1.70 -3.83 -19.04
N VAL A 112 2.89 -4.21 -19.52
CA VAL A 112 3.66 -5.36 -18.99
C VAL A 112 3.82 -5.29 -17.47
N TYR A 113 4.05 -4.09 -16.92
CA TYR A 113 4.18 -3.89 -15.48
C TYR A 113 2.90 -4.22 -14.71
N ALA A 114 1.74 -3.74 -15.18
CA ALA A 114 0.45 -4.06 -14.57
C ALA A 114 0.14 -5.56 -14.66
N THR A 115 0.38 -6.18 -15.83
CA THR A 115 0.20 -7.62 -16.01
C THR A 115 1.09 -8.43 -15.05
N MET A 116 2.36 -8.06 -14.91
CA MET A 116 3.30 -8.75 -14.03
C MET A 116 2.93 -8.58 -12.55
N GLY A 117 2.61 -7.36 -12.11
CA GLY A 117 2.20 -7.08 -10.74
C GLY A 117 0.91 -7.80 -10.36
N TYR A 118 -0.09 -7.80 -11.25
CA TYR A 118 -1.33 -8.56 -11.04
C TYR A 118 -1.08 -10.07 -10.87
N ARG A 119 -0.29 -10.67 -11.78
CA ARG A 119 0.03 -12.11 -11.72
C ARG A 119 0.77 -12.48 -10.44
N ALA A 120 1.67 -11.62 -9.98
CA ALA A 120 2.42 -11.81 -8.75
C ALA A 120 1.60 -11.56 -7.47
N GLY A 121 0.42 -10.93 -7.55
CA GLY A 121 -0.37 -10.56 -6.37
C GLY A 121 0.15 -9.29 -5.67
N ASP A 122 0.92 -8.47 -6.39
CA ASP A 122 1.58 -7.27 -5.85
C ASP A 122 0.71 -6.02 -5.95
N HIS A 123 -0.49 -6.11 -6.51
CA HIS A 123 -1.44 -4.99 -6.54
C HIS A 123 -2.18 -4.85 -5.22
N ARG A 124 -2.51 -3.60 -4.87
CA ARG A 124 -3.46 -3.27 -3.82
C ARG A 124 -4.58 -2.44 -4.40
N TYR A 125 -5.79 -2.72 -3.99
CA TYR A 125 -7.01 -2.11 -4.55
C TYR A 125 -7.66 -1.23 -3.49
N VAL A 126 -8.12 -0.05 -3.92
CA VAL A 126 -8.96 0.83 -3.12
C VAL A 126 -10.11 1.33 -3.98
N PHE A 127 -11.29 1.41 -3.38
CA PHE A 127 -12.52 1.79 -4.05
C PHE A 127 -12.99 3.15 -3.55
N LEU A 128 -13.37 4.02 -4.48
CA LEU A 128 -13.89 5.35 -4.21
C LEU A 128 -15.43 5.33 -4.19
N GLU A 129 -16.04 6.37 -3.64
CA GLU A 129 -17.49 6.50 -3.55
C GLU A 129 -18.12 7.11 -4.81
N SER A 130 -17.31 7.65 -5.71
CA SER A 130 -17.71 8.21 -7.01
C SER A 130 -16.57 8.03 -8.02
N ASP A 131 -16.80 8.38 -9.28
CA ASP A 131 -15.78 8.35 -10.32
C ASP A 131 -14.81 9.54 -10.29
N ASN A 132 -15.09 10.56 -9.46
CA ASN A 132 -14.31 11.78 -9.40
C ASN A 132 -13.32 11.69 -8.23
N PRO A 133 -12.04 11.36 -8.48
CA PRO A 133 -11.06 11.17 -7.41
C PRO A 133 -10.71 12.47 -6.67
N SER A 134 -11.04 13.64 -7.22
CA SER A 134 -10.75 14.95 -6.62
C SER A 134 -11.75 15.38 -5.55
N GLU A 135 -12.90 14.70 -5.44
CA GLU A 135 -13.90 15.02 -4.42
C GLU A 135 -13.32 14.86 -3.00
N PRO A 136 -13.61 15.77 -2.05
CA PRO A 136 -13.05 15.71 -0.70
C PRO A 136 -13.26 14.37 0.03
N ARG A 137 -14.39 13.71 -0.20
CA ARG A 137 -14.68 12.37 0.34
C ARG A 137 -13.74 11.29 -0.20
N ASN A 138 -13.45 11.32 -1.51
CA ASN A 138 -12.54 10.38 -2.14
C ASN A 138 -11.08 10.66 -1.76
N VAL A 139 -10.70 11.93 -1.65
CA VAL A 139 -9.38 12.32 -1.13
C VAL A 139 -9.16 11.78 0.29
N ARG A 140 -10.19 11.81 1.16
CA ARG A 140 -10.13 11.21 2.51
C ARG A 140 -10.01 9.69 2.52
N ILE A 141 -10.34 9.01 1.42
CA ILE A 141 -10.11 7.56 1.23
C ILE A 141 -8.71 7.32 0.65
N ILE A 142 -8.33 8.08 -0.37
CA ILE A 142 -7.06 7.93 -1.09
C ILE A 142 -5.87 8.25 -0.20
N ALA A 143 -5.90 9.36 0.54
CA ALA A 143 -4.78 9.79 1.38
C ALA A 143 -4.33 8.72 2.40
N PRO A 144 -5.20 8.18 3.27
CA PRO A 144 -4.80 7.11 4.18
C PRO A 144 -4.40 5.83 3.44
N ALA A 145 -5.12 5.44 2.38
CA ALA A 145 -4.78 4.25 1.60
C ALA A 145 -3.39 4.36 0.95
N LEU A 146 -3.05 5.52 0.38
CA LEU A 146 -1.73 5.78 -0.18
C LEU A 146 -0.64 5.72 0.89
N ARG A 147 -0.86 6.32 2.06
CA ARG A 147 0.09 6.23 3.19
C ARG A 147 0.32 4.79 3.62
N ALA A 148 -0.75 4.01 3.79
CA ALA A 148 -0.65 2.59 4.14
C ALA A 148 0.06 1.77 3.05
N TYR A 149 -0.26 2.04 1.79
CA TYR A 149 0.36 1.38 0.63
C TYR A 149 1.87 1.63 0.61
N LEU A 150 2.31 2.87 0.83
CA LEU A 150 3.73 3.24 0.84
C LEU A 150 4.53 2.53 1.96
N GLN A 151 3.88 2.13 3.05
CA GLN A 151 4.53 1.33 4.10
C GLN A 151 4.78 -0.11 3.64
N VAL A 152 3.80 -0.71 2.95
CA VAL A 152 3.88 -2.12 2.53
C VAL A 152 4.57 -2.28 1.17
N SER A 153 4.59 -1.27 0.30
CA SER A 153 5.05 -1.36 -1.08
C SER A 153 6.48 -1.86 -1.22
N LYS A 154 7.36 -1.50 -0.27
CA LYS A 154 8.76 -1.95 -0.23
C LYS A 154 8.91 -3.45 0.03
N SER A 155 7.88 -4.09 0.56
CA SER A 155 7.84 -5.54 0.79
C SER A 155 7.17 -6.31 -0.35
N LEU A 156 6.55 -5.61 -1.30
CA LEU A 156 5.92 -6.18 -2.50
C LEU A 156 6.94 -6.28 -3.64
N GLY A 157 6.56 -6.99 -4.71
CA GLY A 157 7.41 -7.13 -5.88
C GLY A 157 7.62 -5.81 -6.64
N PRO A 158 8.60 -5.78 -7.57
CA PRO A 158 9.06 -4.56 -8.25
C PRO A 158 8.00 -3.91 -9.15
N ASN A 159 6.92 -4.62 -9.46
CA ASN A 159 5.81 -4.16 -10.30
C ASN A 159 4.54 -3.90 -9.49
N THR A 160 4.68 -3.63 -8.19
CA THR A 160 3.57 -3.29 -7.31
C THR A 160 2.90 -1.98 -7.75
N SER A 161 1.57 -1.94 -7.62
CA SER A 161 0.75 -0.78 -7.94
C SER A 161 -0.37 -0.63 -6.93
N LEU A 162 -0.66 0.61 -6.55
CA LEU A 162 -1.94 0.97 -5.94
C LEU A 162 -2.93 1.25 -7.07
N VAL A 163 -3.99 0.44 -7.14
CA VAL A 163 -5.05 0.56 -8.14
C VAL A 163 -6.25 1.21 -7.47
N ILE A 164 -6.57 2.43 -7.89
CA ILE A 164 -7.69 3.23 -7.38
C ILE A 164 -8.85 3.07 -8.37
N MET A 165 -10.00 2.60 -7.89
CA MET A 165 -11.17 2.33 -8.72
C MET A 165 -12.35 3.21 -8.30
N GLY A 166 -12.83 4.04 -9.22
CA GLY A 166 -14.00 4.89 -9.04
C GLY A 166 -15.31 4.10 -9.14
N ALA A 167 -16.32 4.51 -8.36
CA ALA A 167 -17.67 4.00 -8.58
C ALA A 167 -18.17 4.45 -9.97
N PRO A 168 -18.84 3.58 -10.75
CA PRO A 168 -19.35 3.94 -12.07
C PRO A 168 -20.28 5.16 -11.99
N THR A 169 -20.18 6.06 -12.96
CA THR A 169 -21.02 7.25 -13.03
C THR A 169 -22.27 7.01 -13.84
N GLU A 170 -23.37 7.58 -13.36
CA GLU A 170 -24.54 7.84 -14.17
C GLU A 170 -24.31 9.15 -14.94
N GLY A 171 -23.90 9.06 -16.21
CA GLY A 171 -23.60 10.26 -17.00
C GLY A 171 -22.89 10.01 -18.32
N SER A 172 -22.55 11.11 -19.02
CA SER A 172 -21.75 11.08 -20.23
C SER A 172 -20.29 10.72 -19.92
N LEU A 173 -19.65 9.98 -20.82
CA LEU A 173 -18.21 9.71 -20.74
C LEU A 173 -17.43 11.03 -20.70
N LYS A 174 -16.53 11.14 -19.73
CA LYS A 174 -15.60 12.26 -19.63
C LYS A 174 -14.60 12.23 -20.77
N SER A 175 -14.22 13.39 -21.24
CA SER A 175 -13.08 13.59 -22.14
C SER A 175 -11.76 13.28 -21.44
N VAL A 176 -10.71 13.05 -22.24
CA VAL A 176 -9.35 12.83 -21.71
C VAL A 176 -8.85 14.04 -20.90
N GLU A 177 -9.24 15.25 -21.30
CA GLU A 177 -8.87 16.48 -20.61
C GLU A 177 -9.54 16.58 -19.23
N GLU A 178 -10.82 16.22 -19.13
CA GLU A 178 -11.52 16.15 -17.84
C GLU A 178 -10.88 15.14 -16.89
N TYR A 179 -10.55 13.93 -17.38
CA TYR A 179 -9.81 12.95 -16.59
C TYR A 179 -8.44 13.47 -16.13
N ASN A 180 -7.73 14.20 -17.00
CA ASN A 180 -6.44 14.78 -16.67
C ASN A 180 -6.55 15.81 -15.54
N ASN A 181 -7.52 16.72 -15.65
CA ASN A 181 -7.78 17.74 -14.64
C ASN A 181 -8.13 17.09 -13.29
N GLU A 182 -9.10 16.15 -13.27
CA GLU A 182 -9.49 15.46 -12.03
C GLU A 182 -8.32 14.72 -11.35
N PHE A 183 -7.43 14.12 -12.13
CA PHE A 183 -6.22 13.48 -11.61
C PHE A 183 -5.31 14.48 -10.89
N PHE A 184 -5.00 15.62 -11.51
CA PHE A 184 -4.14 16.62 -10.89
C PHE A 184 -4.82 17.33 -9.71
N ASP A 185 -6.13 17.51 -9.76
CA ASP A 185 -6.93 18.06 -8.68
C ASP A 185 -6.92 17.16 -7.45
N MET A 186 -7.05 15.85 -7.67
CA MET A 186 -6.86 14.84 -6.63
C MET A 186 -5.46 14.93 -6.02
N LEU A 187 -4.39 15.01 -6.83
CA LEU A 187 -3.03 15.15 -6.31
C LEU A 187 -2.84 16.44 -5.48
N ARG A 188 -3.52 17.54 -5.85
CA ARG A 188 -3.52 18.77 -5.06
C ARG A 188 -4.20 18.59 -3.71
N GLY A 189 -5.27 17.79 -3.64
CA GLY A 189 -5.95 17.45 -2.39
C GLY A 189 -5.16 16.53 -1.45
N LEU A 190 -4.13 15.84 -1.96
CA LEU A 190 -3.26 14.95 -1.17
C LEU A 190 -2.08 15.67 -0.48
N ARG A 191 -1.89 16.97 -0.74
CA ARG A 191 -0.78 17.77 -0.20
C ARG A 191 -0.96 18.15 1.26
#